data_AF-A0A1G8NB74-F1
#
_entry.id   AF-A0A1G8NB74-F1
#
_cell.length_a   1.000
_cell.length_b   1.000
_cell.length_c   1.000
_cell.angle_alpha   90.00
_cell.angle_beta   90.00
_cell.angle_gamma   90.00
#
_symmetry.space_group_name_H-M   'P 1'
#
loop_
_entity.id
_entity.type
_entity.pdbx_description
1 polymer ?
#
loop_
_entity_poly.entity_id
_entity_poly.type
_entity_poly.pdbx_seq_one_letter_code
_entity_poly.pdbx_strand_id
1 'polypeptide(L)'
;MFLRDEEIDGICEGLATNSHAAKCKRLASLGLVVNRKPNGRPLVVRSHAEAVLSGRAALGSVPAAQDQLCTATGDRAAVVALFGRKTA
;
A
#
# COMPACT_ATOMS: atom_id res chain seq x y z
N MET A 1 -12.00 2.50 11.44
CA MET A 1 -11.35 1.83 12.59
C MET A 1 -9.84 1.92 12.41
N PHE A 2 -9.08 2.22 13.46
CA PHE A 2 -7.61 2.35 13.42
C PHE A 2 -6.94 1.11 14.03
N LEU A 3 -5.67 0.86 13.68
CA LEU A 3 -4.88 -0.19 14.34
C LEU A 3 -4.61 0.18 15.80
N ARG A 4 -4.65 -0.87 16.64
CA ARG A 4 -4.18 -0.80 18.02
C ARG A 4 -2.66 -0.89 18.07
N ASP A 5 -2.11 -0.44 19.19
CA ASP A 5 -0.67 -0.40 19.39
C ASP A 5 -0.06 -1.81 19.33
N GLU A 6 -0.74 -2.85 19.86
CA GLU A 6 -0.28 -4.24 19.76
C GLU A 6 -0.19 -4.75 18.32
N GLU A 7 -1.15 -4.36 17.47
CA GLU A 7 -1.17 -4.77 16.05
C GLU A 7 -0.03 -4.10 15.28
N ILE A 8 0.24 -2.83 15.60
CA ILE A 8 1.37 -2.09 15.02
C ILE A 8 2.69 -2.73 15.44
N ASP A 9 2.79 -3.18 16.69
CA ASP A 9 3.98 -3.83 17.23
C ASP A 9 4.23 -5.19 16.57
N GLY A 10 3.18 -5.97 16.28
CA GLY A 10 3.29 -7.20 15.51
C GLY A 10 3.77 -6.97 14.07
N ILE A 11 3.26 -5.93 13.39
CA ILE A 11 3.73 -5.56 12.03
C ILE A 11 5.20 -5.11 12.05
N CYS A 12 5.61 -4.50 13.16
CA CYS A 12 6.96 -4.01 13.38
C CYS A 12 7.86 -5.01 14.12
N GLU A 13 7.45 -6.26 14.25
CA GLU A 13 8.25 -7.29 14.92
C GLU A 13 9.58 -7.48 14.17
N GLY A 14 10.69 -7.54 14.93
CA GLY A 14 12.04 -7.65 14.37
C GLY A 14 12.73 -6.31 14.08
N LEU A 15 12.14 -5.15 14.40
CA LEU A 15 12.88 -3.89 14.43
C LEU A 15 13.91 -3.89 15.58
N ALA A 16 15.17 -3.64 15.25
CA ALA A 16 16.26 -3.52 16.22
C ALA A 16 16.03 -2.41 17.27
N THR A 17 15.19 -1.43 16.96
CA THR A 17 14.87 -0.32 17.85
C THR A 17 13.36 -0.14 17.95
N ASN A 18 12.81 -0.38 19.14
CA ASN A 18 11.37 -0.29 19.44
C ASN A 18 10.86 1.16 19.65
N SER A 19 11.50 2.15 19.04
CA SER A 19 11.07 3.55 19.14
C SER A 19 9.90 3.85 18.19
N HIS A 20 8.95 4.68 18.62
CA HIS A 20 7.80 5.07 17.80
C HIS A 20 8.18 5.74 16.47
N ALA A 21 9.29 6.49 16.44
CA ALA A 21 9.82 7.09 15.22
C ALA A 21 10.31 6.03 14.20
N ALA A 22 10.95 4.95 14.67
CA ALA A 22 11.40 3.85 13.84
C ALA A 22 10.20 3.07 13.27
N LYS A 23 9.18 2.82 14.10
CA LYS A 23 7.91 2.22 13.68
C LYS A 23 7.21 3.07 12.61
N CYS A 24 7.14 4.40 12.79
CA CYS A 24 6.58 5.31 11.78
C CYS A 24 7.35 5.22 10.44
N LYS A 25 8.69 5.19 10.48
CA LYS A 25 9.52 5.12 9.28
C LYS A 25 9.33 3.79 8.54
N ARG A 26 9.25 2.67 9.27
CA ARG A 26 8.99 1.34 8.71
C ARG A 26 7.61 1.25 8.08
N LEU A 27 6.58 1.76 8.74
CA LEU A 27 5.21 1.76 8.23
C LEU A 27 5.10 2.63 6.97
N ALA A 28 5.72 3.81 6.96
CA ALA A 28 5.79 4.65 5.77
C ALA A 28 6.54 3.96 4.61
N SER A 29 7.61 3.20 4.90
CA SER A 29 8.34 2.46 3.86
C SER A 29 7.56 1.29 3.28
N LEU A 30 6.50 0.82 3.96
CA LEU A 30 5.55 -0.16 3.43
C LEU A 30 4.51 0.47 2.50
N GLY A 31 4.52 1.81 2.34
CA GLY A 31 3.52 2.54 1.57
C GLY A 31 2.25 2.86 2.36
N LEU A 32 2.29 2.73 3.70
CA LEU A 32 1.17 3.09 4.55
C LEU A 32 1.15 4.60 4.82
N VAL A 33 -0.04 5.20 4.78
CA VAL A 33 -0.26 6.55 5.31
C VAL A 33 -0.22 6.50 6.84
N VAL A 34 0.84 7.05 7.42
CA VAL A 34 1.05 7.10 8.88
C VAL A 34 0.88 8.52 9.37
N ASN A 35 -0.13 8.75 10.21
CA ASN A 35 -0.26 9.98 10.98
C ASN A 35 0.40 9.82 12.36
N ARG A 36 0.84 10.93 12.97
CA ARG A 36 1.43 10.90 14.32
C ARG A 36 0.48 11.52 15.33
N LYS A 37 0.21 10.81 16.43
CA LYS A 37 -0.46 11.36 17.61
C LYS A 37 0.49 12.37 18.32
N PRO A 38 -0.03 13.30 19.13
CA PRO A 38 0.82 14.20 19.93
C PRO A 38 1.80 13.44 20.85
N ASN A 39 1.48 12.21 21.24
CA ASN A 39 2.35 11.33 22.02
C ASN A 39 3.44 10.62 21.19
N GLY A 40 3.60 10.96 19.92
CA GLY A 40 4.58 10.36 19.00
C GLY A 40 4.20 8.98 18.44
N ARG A 41 3.09 8.39 18.88
CA ARG A 41 2.63 7.07 18.42
C ARG A 41 2.11 7.11 16.97
N PRO A 42 2.40 6.09 16.15
CA PRO A 42 1.82 5.96 14.81
C PRO A 42 0.31 5.75 14.87
N LEU A 43 -0.40 6.36 13.93
CA LEU A 43 -1.84 6.23 13.71
C LEU A 43 -2.05 5.80 12.26
N VAL A 44 -2.52 4.56 12.09
CA VAL A 44 -2.75 3.94 10.78
C VAL A 44 -4.20 3.45 10.72
N VAL A 45 -4.87 3.72 9.60
CA VAL A 45 -6.24 3.24 9.34
C VAL A 45 -6.19 1.75 9.00
N ARG A 46 -7.04 0.94 9.66
CA ARG A 46 -7.02 -0.53 9.50
C ARG A 46 -7.28 -0.96 8.06
N SER A 47 -8.32 -0.45 7.43
CA SER A 47 -8.67 -0.81 6.04
C SER A 47 -7.55 -0.47 5.04
N HIS A 48 -6.81 0.61 5.28
CA HIS A 48 -5.67 0.97 4.44
C HIS A 48 -4.49 0.01 4.67
N ALA A 49 -4.21 -0.34 5.93
CA ALA A 49 -3.19 -1.34 6.23
C ALA A 49 -3.49 -2.70 5.62
N GLU A 50 -4.73 -3.17 5.73
CA GLU A 50 -5.16 -4.43 5.13
C GLU A 50 -5.02 -4.40 3.60
N ALA A 51 -5.40 -3.30 2.94
CA ALA A 51 -5.25 -3.16 1.49
C ALA A 51 -3.77 -3.26 1.07
N VAL A 52 -2.90 -2.46 1.70
CA VAL A 52 -1.46 -2.42 1.38
C VAL A 52 -0.78 -3.76 1.67
N LEU A 53 -1.06 -4.37 2.83
CA LEU A 53 -0.42 -5.63 3.24
C LEU A 53 -0.93 -6.84 2.45
N SER A 54 -2.17 -6.82 1.97
CA SER A 54 -2.73 -7.89 1.11
C SER A 54 -2.24 -7.82 -0.34
N GLY A 55 -1.31 -6.90 -0.66
CA GLY A 55 -0.84 -6.66 -2.03
C GLY A 55 -1.89 -6.02 -2.94
N ARG A 56 -3.04 -5.62 -2.37
CA ARG A 56 -4.09 -4.92 -3.09
C ARG A 56 -3.68 -3.45 -3.12
N ALA A 57 -2.92 -3.10 -4.15
CA ALA A 57 -2.42 -1.74 -4.40
C ALA A 57 -3.48 -0.73 -3.97
N ALA A 58 -3.18 0.00 -2.89
CA ALA A 58 -4.11 0.95 -2.33
C ALA A 58 -4.43 1.98 -3.41
N LEU A 59 -5.65 1.90 -3.94
CA LEU A 59 -6.23 2.94 -4.77
C LEU A 59 -6.35 4.18 -3.88
N GLY A 60 -5.33 5.05 -3.90
CA GLY A 60 -5.39 6.37 -3.28
C GLY A 60 -4.59 6.55 -1.99
N SER A 61 -3.28 6.59 -2.11
CA SER A 61 -2.50 7.67 -1.51
C SER A 61 -1.37 7.97 -2.48
N VAL A 62 -1.58 9.00 -3.31
CA VAL A 62 -0.59 9.46 -4.28
C VAL A 62 0.48 10.23 -3.50
N PRO A 63 1.73 9.72 -3.33
CA PRO A 63 2.85 10.62 -3.14
C PRO A 63 3.04 11.37 -4.47
N ALA A 64 3.12 12.70 -4.40
CA ALA A 64 3.52 13.52 -5.53
C ALA A 64 4.81 12.93 -6.14
N ALA A 65 4.82 12.81 -7.47
CA ALA A 65 5.82 12.16 -8.33
C ALA A 65 5.69 10.64 -8.50
N GLN A 66 4.74 10.25 -9.37
CA GLN A 66 4.90 9.10 -10.26
C GLN A 66 4.78 9.62 -11.70
N ASP A 67 5.83 10.31 -12.14
CA ASP A 67 6.11 10.48 -13.56
C ASP A 67 6.70 9.16 -14.05
N GLN A 68 5.84 8.26 -14.52
CA GLN A 68 6.30 7.12 -15.30
C GLN A 68 5.31 6.89 -16.44
N LEU A 69 5.69 7.44 -17.59
CA LEU A 69 5.13 7.16 -18.90
C LEU A 69 5.04 5.65 -19.13
N CYS A 70 3.85 5.10 -18.98
CA CYS A 70 3.44 3.97 -19.81
C CYS A 70 2.04 4.26 -20.34
N THR A 71 2.00 4.95 -21.47
CA THR A 71 0.87 4.95 -22.40
C THR A 71 0.71 3.54 -22.97
N ALA A 72 0.28 2.60 -22.12
CA ALA A 72 -0.33 1.37 -22.59
C ALA A 72 -1.76 1.71 -23.00
N THR A 73 -1.90 2.33 -24.18
CA THR A 73 -3.15 2.28 -24.92
C THR A 73 -3.41 0.80 -25.19
N GLY A 74 -4.26 0.18 -24.38
CA GLY A 74 -4.65 -1.21 -24.56
C GLY A 74 -5.35 -1.35 -25.91
N ASP A 75 -4.65 -1.90 -26.90
CA ASP A 75 -5.20 -2.17 -28.22
C ASP A 75 -6.34 -3.18 -28.13
N ARG A 76 -7.58 -2.70 -28.27
CA ARG A 76 -8.79 -3.53 -28.32
C ARG A 76 -8.66 -4.63 -29.38
N ALA A 77 -7.94 -4.36 -30.47
CA ALA A 77 -7.67 -5.31 -31.55
C ALA A 77 -6.89 -6.56 -31.08
N ALA A 78 -5.93 -6.40 -30.17
CA ALA A 78 -5.13 -7.51 -29.65
C ALA A 78 -5.98 -8.49 -28.82
N VAL A 79 -6.94 -7.95 -28.05
CA VAL A 79 -7.87 -8.75 -27.25
C VAL A 79 -8.81 -9.56 -28.15
N VAL A 80 -9.33 -8.94 -29.22
CA VAL A 80 -10.19 -9.64 -30.19
C VAL A 80 -9.43 -10.73 -30.95
N ALA A 81 -8.16 -10.54 -31.30
CA ALA A 81 -7.34 -11.58 -31.94
C ALA A 81 -7.03 -12.76 -31.02
N LEU A 82 -6.86 -12.51 -29.71
CA LEU A 82 -6.58 -13.55 -28.73
C LEU A 82 -7.81 -14.43 -28.46
N PHE A 83 -8.99 -13.81 -28.31
CA PHE A 83 -10.22 -14.49 -27.90
C PHE A 83 -11.22 -14.76 -29.04
N GLY A 84 -11.05 -14.15 -30.21
CA GLY A 84 -11.94 -14.29 -31.36
C GLY A 84 -11.80 -15.59 -32.15
N ARG A 85 -10.85 -16.46 -31.77
CA ARG A 85 -10.66 -17.79 -32.38
C ARG A 85 -11.50 -18.84 -31.64
N LYS A 86 -12.80 -18.77 -31.87
CA LYS A 86 -13.80 -19.81 -31.64
C LYS A 86 -14.84 -19.56 -32.74
N THR A 87 -14.94 -20.33 -33.82
CA THR A 87 -15.16 -21.77 -33.90
C THR A 87 -14.99 -22.23 -35.35
N ALA A 88 -14.43 -23.43 -35.56
CA ALA A 88 -14.91 -24.44 -36.49
C ALA A 88 -14.47 -25.80 -35.96
#